data_AF-A0AA47BSL1-F1
#
_entry.id   AF-A0AA47BSL1-F1
#
_cell.length_a   1.000
_cell.length_b   1.000
_cell.length_c   1.000
_cell.angle_alpha   90.00
_cell.angle_beta   90.00
_cell.angle_gamma   90.00
#
_symmetry.space_group_name_H-M   'P 1'
#
loop_
_entity.id
_entity.type
_entity.pdbx_description
1 polymer ?
#
loop_
_entity_poly.entity_id
_entity_poly.type
_entity_poly.pdbx_seq_one_letter_code
_entity_poly.pdbx_strand_id
1 'polypeptide(L)' 'VAAGGTISMPSGGLTLYAQWVVKYSVTYDLNGGSGATVPTDSVVYAAGQDVTAAVKPGGLTHPAGKSFDGWNTQAD' A
#
# COMPACT_ATOMS: atom_id res chain seq x y z
N VAL A 1 -7.33 -12.48 19.59
CA VAL A 1 -6.27 -11.97 20.49
C VAL A 1 -5.16 -11.43 19.62
N ALA A 2 -4.66 -10.22 19.88
CA ALA A 2 -3.55 -9.68 19.12
C ALA A 2 -2.31 -10.57 19.28
N ALA A 3 -1.44 -10.61 18.26
CA ALA A 3 -0.18 -11.33 18.36
C ALA A 3 0.60 -10.86 19.60
N GLY A 4 1.07 -11.80 20.42
CA GLY A 4 1.79 -11.49 21.67
C GLY A 4 0.91 -11.16 22.88
N GLY A 5 -0.42 -11.20 22.77
CA GLY A 5 -1.31 -11.09 23.92
C GLY A 5 -1.22 -12.30 24.85
N THR A 6 -1.33 -12.08 26.16
CA THR A 6 -1.43 -13.15 27.15
C THR A 6 -2.89 -13.59 27.31
N ILE A 7 -3.11 -14.91 27.40
CA ILE A 7 -4.43 -15.51 27.63
C ILE A 7 -4.29 -16.46 28.83
N SER A 8 -5.14 -16.32 29.84
CA SER A 8 -5.21 -17.26 30.95
C SER A 8 -5.79 -18.60 30.47
N MET A 9 -5.12 -19.70 30.78
CA MET A 9 -5.50 -21.03 30.32
C MET A 9 -6.79 -21.51 31.03
N PRO A 10 -7.90 -21.78 30.31
CA PRO A 10 -9.13 -22.28 30.92
C PRO A 10 -9.00 -23.76 31.31
N SER A 11 -9.71 -24.17 32.36
CA SER A 11 -9.87 -25.58 32.73
C SER A 11 -10.68 -26.29 31.65
N GLY A 12 -10.00 -26.98 30.74
CA GLY A 12 -10.62 -27.57 29.54
C GLY A 12 -9.77 -27.44 28.27
N GLY A 13 -8.68 -26.67 28.33
CA GLY A 13 -7.80 -26.47 27.18
C GLY A 13 -8.24 -25.29 26.31
N LEU A 14 -7.31 -24.81 25.47
CA LEU A 14 -7.54 -23.68 24.57
C LEU A 14 -7.04 -24.07 23.17
N THR A 15 -7.91 -23.90 22.17
CA THR A 15 -7.54 -24.00 20.76
C THR A 15 -7.59 -22.61 20.14
N LEU A 16 -6.50 -22.20 19.52
CA LEU A 16 -6.43 -20.94 18.78
C LEU A 16 -6.41 -21.23 17.28
N TYR A 17 -7.03 -20.34 16.52
CA TYR A 17 -7.06 -20.40 15.07
C TYR A 17 -6.31 -19.22 14.49
N ALA A 18 -5.59 -19.44 13.39
CA ALA A 18 -4.98 -18.37 12.63
C ALA A 18 -6.07 -17.49 12.02
N GLN A 19 -5.91 -16.17 12.17
CA GLN A 19 -6.73 -15.19 11.48
C GLN A 19 -5.91 -14.59 10.33
N TRP A 20 -6.43 -14.70 9.11
CA TRP A 20 -5.80 -14.15 7.93
C TRP A 20 -6.50 -12.86 7.51
N VAL A 21 -5.73 -11.90 7.02
CA VAL A 21 -6.24 -10.66 6.44
C VAL A 21 -5.77 -10.54 5.00
N VAL A 22 -6.64 -10.00 4.14
CA VAL A 22 -6.27 -9.65 2.78
C VAL A 22 -5.26 -8.51 2.82
N LYS A 23 -4.25 -8.58 1.96
CA LYS A 23 -3.25 -7.55 1.80
C LYS A 23 -3.35 -6.91 0.42
N TYR A 24 -3.13 -5.61 0.37
CA TYR A 24 -3.22 -4.77 -0.83
C TYR A 24 -1.88 -4.11 -1.13
N SER A 25 -1.64 -3.82 -2.40
CA SER A 25 -0.45 -3.13 -2.90
C SER A 25 -0.83 -1.82 -3.59
N VAL A 26 0.06 -0.83 -3.53
CA VAL A 26 -0.08 0.42 -4.28
C VAL A 26 0.65 0.27 -5.61
N THR A 27 -0.02 0.64 -6.70
CA THR A 27 0.58 0.70 -8.05
C THR A 27 0.47 2.12 -8.56
N TYR A 28 1.55 2.60 -9.17
CA TYR A 28 1.63 3.96 -9.72
C TYR A 28 1.48 3.90 -11.23
N ASP A 29 0.51 4.62 -11.76
CA ASP A 29 0.33 4.87 -13.18
C ASP A 29 0.75 6.32 -13.49
N LEU A 30 1.44 6.53 -14.61
CA LEU A 30 1.93 7.85 -15.01
C LEU A 30 0.89 8.69 -15.76
N ASN A 31 -0.34 8.21 -15.95
CA ASN A 31 -1.43 8.89 -16.67
C ASN A 31 -0.96 9.43 -18.03
N GLY A 32 -0.34 8.55 -18.83
CA GLY A 32 0.22 8.90 -20.15
C GLY A 32 1.57 9.63 -20.12
N GLY A 33 2.11 9.94 -18.95
CA GLY A 33 3.50 10.36 -18.79
C GLY A 33 4.50 9.23 -19.11
N SER A 34 5.78 9.58 -19.22
CA SER A 34 6.86 8.62 -19.50
C SER A 34 8.08 8.88 -18.62
N GLY A 35 9.00 7.93 -18.57
CA GLY A 35 10.22 8.07 -17.76
C GLY A 35 10.85 6.71 -17.46
N ALA A 36 12.10 6.73 -17.02
CA ALA A 36 12.86 5.51 -16.78
C ALA A 36 12.42 4.74 -15.52
N THR A 37 11.78 5.41 -14.55
CA THR A 37 11.46 4.82 -13.25
C THR A 37 10.07 5.22 -12.78
N VAL A 38 9.14 4.26 -12.79
CA VAL A 38 7.86 4.34 -12.06
C VAL A 38 8.16 3.96 -10.60
N PRO A 39 7.64 4.70 -9.60
CA PRO A 39 7.89 4.34 -8.21
C PRO A 39 7.24 2.99 -7.89
N THR A 40 7.89 2.23 -7.02
CA THR A 40 7.35 1.00 -6.48
C THR A 40 7.16 1.16 -4.98
N ASP A 41 6.06 0.60 -4.48
CA ASP A 41 5.82 0.46 -3.05
C ASP A 41 5.99 -1.01 -2.68
N SER A 42 6.97 -1.31 -1.83
CA SER A 42 7.22 -2.67 -1.34
C SER A 42 6.40 -3.01 -0.11
N VAL A 43 5.67 -2.04 0.45
CA VAL A 43 4.80 -2.24 1.60
C VAL A 43 3.47 -2.83 1.13
N VAL A 44 2.94 -3.74 1.94
CA VAL A 44 1.60 -4.32 1.77
C VAL A 44 0.69 -3.87 2.90
N TYR A 45 -0.51 -3.46 2.54
CA TYR A 45 -1.45 -2.80 3.44
C TYR A 45 -2.64 -3.69 3.75
N ALA A 46 -3.14 -3.62 4.99
CA ALA A 46 -4.48 -4.12 5.29
C ALA A 46 -5.53 -3.07 4.92
N ALA A 47 -6.79 -3.47 4.76
CA ALA A 47 -7.88 -2.54 4.51
C ALA A 47 -7.95 -1.46 5.61
N GLY A 48 -8.07 -0.20 5.20
CA GLY A 48 -8.17 0.94 6.12
C GLY A 48 -6.87 1.38 6.79
N GLN A 49 -5.71 0.81 6.41
CA GLN A 49 -4.41 1.35 6.80
C GLN A 49 -4.08 2.63 6.02
N ASP A 50 -3.41 3.56 6.69
CA ASP A 50 -2.89 4.76 6.04
C ASP A 50 -1.75 4.41 5.07
N VAL A 51 -1.74 5.10 3.93
CA VAL A 51 -0.75 4.95 2.87
C VAL A 51 -0.07 6.29 2.63
N THR A 52 1.26 6.30 2.61
CA THR A 52 2.04 7.46 2.20
C THR A 52 2.43 7.30 0.73
N ALA A 53 1.89 8.17 -0.13
CA ALA A 53 2.22 8.14 -1.55
C ALA A 53 3.70 8.48 -1.81
N ALA A 54 4.27 7.88 -2.85
CA ALA A 54 5.66 8.10 -3.23
C ALA A 54 5.92 9.54 -3.66
N VAL A 55 7.12 10.06 -3.39
CA VAL A 55 7.58 11.33 -3.96
C VAL A 55 7.72 11.21 -5.48
N LYS A 56 7.64 12.34 -6.21
CA LYS A 56 7.84 12.36 -7.66
C LYS A 56 9.19 11.70 -8.03
N PRO A 57 9.19 10.64 -8.85
CA PRO A 57 10.42 10.09 -9.40
C PRO A 57 11.26 11.12 -10.18
N GLY A 58 12.58 10.97 -10.05
CA GLY A 58 13.53 11.60 -10.95
C GLY A 58 13.36 11.05 -12.38
N GLY A 59 13.54 11.90 -13.39
CA GLY A 59 13.47 11.49 -14.80
C GLY A 59 12.06 11.26 -15.34
N LEU A 60 11.01 11.60 -14.59
CA LEU A 60 9.65 11.65 -15.10
C LEU A 60 9.44 12.81 -16.08
N THR A 61 8.93 12.47 -17.26
CA THR A 61 8.50 13.37 -18.32
C THR A 61 6.97 13.43 -18.34
N HIS A 62 6.43 14.62 -18.11
CA HIS A 62 5.00 14.87 -18.17
C HIS A 62 4.50 14.92 -19.63
N PRO A 63 3.22 14.61 -19.89
CA PRO A 63 2.58 14.90 -21.17
C PRO A 63 2.66 16.38 -21.52
N ALA A 64 2.74 16.73 -22.81
CA ALA A 64 2.94 18.11 -23.26
C ALA A 64 1.97 19.12 -22.61
N GLY A 65 2.52 20.20 -22.04
CA GLY A 65 1.75 21.26 -21.39
C GLY A 65 1.28 20.96 -19.96
N LYS A 66 1.64 19.82 -19.36
CA LYS A 66 1.31 19.46 -17.98
C LYS A 66 2.52 19.59 -17.04
N SER A 67 2.29 19.53 -15.73
CA SER A 67 3.33 19.34 -14.72
C SER A 67 2.87 18.30 -13.70
N PHE A 68 3.80 17.66 -13.01
CA PHE A 68 3.45 16.73 -11.93
C PHE A 68 2.98 17.54 -10.71
N ASP A 69 1.71 17.39 -10.33
CA ASP A 69 1.09 18.03 -9.17
C ASP A 69 0.95 17.06 -7.97
N GLY A 70 0.78 15.77 -8.25
CA GLY A 70 0.69 14.71 -7.26
C GLY A 70 0.14 13.41 -7.84
N TRP A 71 -0.06 12.43 -6.98
CA TRP A 71 -0.77 11.20 -7.31
C TRP A 71 -2.25 11.33 -6.97
N ASN A 72 -3.12 10.77 -7.79
CA ASN A 72 -4.57 10.77 -7.58
C ASN A 72 -5.12 9.34 -7.68
N THR A 73 -6.43 9.17 -7.49
CA THR A 73 -7.12 7.87 -7.55
C THR A 73 -7.95 7.66 -8.82
N GLN A 74 -7.80 8.51 -9.83
CA GLN A 74 -8.58 8.47 -11.06
C GLN A 74 -7.71 8.78 -12.28
N ALA A 75 -7.74 7.89 -13.27
CA ALA A 75 -6.98 8.08 -14.51
C ALA A 75 -7.42 9.34 -15.27
N ASP A 76 -6.46 9.96 -15.96
CA ASP A 76 -6.65 11.11 -16.87
C ASP A 76 -6.98 10.66 -18.31
#